data_AF-A0AAV4A348-F1
#
_entry.id   AF-A0AAV4A348-F1
#
_cell.length_a   1.000
_cell.length_b   1.000
_cell.length_c   1.000
_cell.angle_alpha   90.00
_cell.angle_beta   90.00
_cell.angle_gamma   90.00
#
_symmetry.space_group_name_H-M   'P 1'
#
loop_
_entity.id
_entity.type
_entity.pdbx_description
1 polymer ?
#
loop_
_entity_poly.entity_id
_entity_poly.type
_entity_poly.pdbx_seq_one_letter_code
_entity_poly.pdbx_strand_id
1 'polypeptide(L)'
;MGNVPLNCGSVLDFGQCIAVIMLRPARHIFKTIKLATGYLTVADMARTFDDHFDNLTFFDPKIPISVYQSFDFKGSQELASMFAYYQTIKEPWPLQVAQSLYCNCRSFKDWISEQESVCNTNTKLC
;
A
#
# COMPACT_ATOMS: atom_id res chain seq x y z
N MET A 1 -0.38 -1.19 14.45
CA MET A 1 -1.68 -0.88 13.80
C MET A 1 -2.63 -2.01 14.10
N GLY A 2 -3.88 -1.74 14.48
CA GLY A 2 -4.82 -2.79 14.92
C GLY A 2 -5.30 -3.69 13.77
N ASN A 3 -6.43 -4.35 13.99
CA ASN A 3 -7.04 -5.29 13.03
C ASN A 3 -7.76 -4.58 11.86
N VAL A 4 -7.54 -3.29 11.65
CA VAL A 4 -8.16 -2.52 10.56
C VAL A 4 -7.26 -2.61 9.33
N PRO A 5 -7.73 -3.21 8.21
CA PRO A 5 -6.94 -3.29 6.98
C PRO A 5 -6.68 -1.91 6.38
N LEU A 6 -5.48 -1.72 5.84
CA LEU A 6 -5.09 -0.49 5.13
C LEU A 6 -5.32 -0.64 3.64
N ASN A 7 -5.86 0.40 3.01
CA ASN A 7 -5.84 0.54 1.55
C ASN A 7 -4.40 0.65 1.05
N CYS A 8 -4.01 -0.28 0.18
CA CYS A 8 -2.66 -0.38 -0.39
C CYS A 8 -2.71 -0.30 -1.92
N GLY A 9 -1.58 0.01 -2.55
CA GLY A 9 -1.39 -0.17 -3.98
C GLY A 9 -0.02 0.29 -4.47
N SER A 10 0.37 -0.20 -5.64
CA SER A 10 1.63 0.18 -6.28
C SER A 10 1.53 1.60 -6.85
N VAL A 11 2.49 2.45 -6.48
CA VAL A 11 2.60 3.81 -7.03
C VAL A 11 2.74 3.81 -8.55
N LEU A 12 3.38 2.78 -9.12
CA LEU A 12 3.55 2.64 -10.57
C LEU A 12 2.22 2.31 -11.27
N ASP A 13 1.37 1.49 -10.65
CA ASP A 13 0.04 1.17 -11.19
C ASP A 13 -0.91 2.36 -11.08
N PHE A 14 -0.77 3.15 -10.01
CA PHE A 14 -1.46 4.43 -9.90
C PHE A 14 -1.01 5.42 -10.97
N GLY A 15 0.27 5.39 -11.37
CA GLY A 15 0.76 6.13 -12.54
C GLY A 15 -0.01 5.79 -13.81
N GLN A 16 -0.28 4.50 -14.06
CA GLN A 16 -1.10 4.06 -15.20
C GLN A 16 -2.55 4.52 -15.07
N CYS A 17 -3.13 4.46 -13.87
CA CYS A 17 -4.47 4.98 -13.61
C CYS A 17 -4.56 6.49 -13.92
N ILE A 18 -3.56 7.27 -13.51
CA ILE A 18 -3.47 8.72 -13.78
C ILE A 18 -3.35 8.99 -15.27
N ALA A 19 -2.52 8.22 -15.99
CA ALA A 19 -2.41 8.36 -17.44
C ALA A 19 -3.77 8.18 -18.14
N VAL A 20 -4.56 7.18 -17.73
CA VAL A 20 -5.92 6.95 -18.27
C VAL A 20 -6.88 8.08 -17.93
N ILE A 21 -6.81 8.63 -16.72
CA ILE A 21 -7.59 9.83 -16.33
C ILE A 21 -7.27 11.01 -17.24
N MET A 22 -5.97 11.25 -17.48
CA MET A 22 -5.49 12.37 -18.30
C MET A 22 -5.83 12.22 -19.79
N LEU A 23 -6.01 11.00 -20.29
CA LEU A 23 -6.48 10.74 -21.66
C LEU A 23 -7.99 11.01 -21.83
N ARG A 24 -8.76 11.07 -20.74
CA ARG A 24 -10.22 11.26 -20.78
C ARG A 24 -10.70 12.24 -19.69
N PRO A 25 -10.14 13.45 -19.60
CA PRO A 25 -10.33 14.35 -18.45
C PRO A 25 -11.79 14.75 -18.25
N ALA A 26 -12.58 14.89 -19.34
CA ALA A 26 -14.00 15.20 -19.27
C ALA A 26 -14.82 14.19 -18.43
N ARG A 27 -14.36 12.93 -18.31
CA ARG A 27 -15.03 11.91 -17.49
C ARG A 27 -14.70 12.00 -16.01
N HIS A 28 -13.65 12.74 -15.65
CA HIS A 28 -13.01 12.72 -14.33
C HIS A 28 -12.88 14.09 -13.68
N ILE A 29 -13.16 15.18 -14.41
CA ILE A 29 -13.10 16.53 -13.88
C ILE A 29 -14.02 16.70 -12.65
N PHE A 30 -13.53 17.42 -11.65
CA PHE A 30 -14.21 17.67 -10.37
C PHE A 30 -14.57 16.42 -9.54
N LYS A 31 -13.95 15.27 -9.82
CA LYS A 31 -14.15 14.04 -9.02
C LYS A 31 -12.97 13.78 -8.10
N THR A 32 -13.26 13.40 -6.86
CA THR A 32 -12.29 12.77 -5.97
C THR A 32 -12.23 11.27 -6.31
N ILE A 33 -11.08 10.82 -6.79
CA ILE A 33 -10.86 9.43 -7.18
C ILE A 33 -9.99 8.77 -6.10
N LYS A 34 -10.55 7.79 -5.39
CA LYS A 34 -9.85 6.99 -4.39
C LYS A 34 -9.26 5.75 -5.07
N LEU A 35 -7.95 5.53 -4.95
CA LEU A 35 -7.25 4.43 -5.60
C LEU A 35 -6.71 3.44 -4.57
N ALA A 36 -7.11 2.18 -4.68
CA ALA A 36 -6.59 1.07 -3.90
C ALA A 36 -6.57 -0.19 -4.77
N THR A 37 -5.56 -1.05 -4.59
CA THR A 37 -5.45 -2.37 -5.24
C THR A 37 -5.51 -3.52 -4.23
N GLY A 38 -5.50 -3.22 -2.93
CA GLY A 38 -5.70 -4.21 -1.87
C GLY A 38 -6.03 -3.63 -0.51
N TYR A 39 -6.46 -4.50 0.40
CA TYR A 39 -6.72 -4.24 1.82
C TYR A 39 -5.91 -5.20 2.66
N LEU A 40 -4.94 -4.68 3.39
CA LEU A 40 -4.01 -5.53 4.14
C LEU A 40 -3.85 -5.02 5.56
N THR A 41 -4.01 -5.92 6.52
CA THR A 41 -3.50 -5.68 7.88
C THR A 41 -1.98 -5.85 7.89
N VAL A 42 -1.32 -5.37 8.94
CA VAL A 42 0.12 -5.63 9.13
C VAL A 42 0.40 -7.13 9.24
N ALA A 43 -0.53 -7.90 9.82
CA ALA A 43 -0.44 -9.36 9.87
C ALA A 43 -0.55 -10.01 8.48
N ASP A 44 -1.41 -9.51 7.59
CA ASP A 44 -1.50 -10.00 6.20
C ASP A 44 -0.22 -9.68 5.42
N MET A 45 0.36 -8.48 5.64
CA MET A 45 1.65 -8.11 5.05
C MET A 45 2.77 -9.03 5.54
N ALA A 46 2.86 -9.26 6.85
CA ALA A 46 3.86 -10.16 7.44
C ALA A 46 3.74 -11.57 6.87
N ARG A 47 2.52 -12.12 6.79
CA ARG A 47 2.28 -13.44 6.18
C ARG A 47 2.69 -13.47 4.72
N THR A 48 2.39 -12.43 3.95
CA THR A 48 2.79 -12.37 2.54
C THR A 48 4.31 -12.35 2.40
N PHE A 49 5.03 -11.72 3.32
CA PHE A 49 6.49 -11.75 3.35
C PHE A 49 7.03 -13.11 3.79
N ASP A 50 6.45 -13.75 4.81
CA ASP A 50 6.82 -15.12 5.23
C ASP A 50 6.63 -16.13 4.08
N ASP A 51 5.51 -16.03 3.36
CA ASP A 51 5.20 -16.90 2.22
C ASP A 51 6.15 -16.67 1.02
N HIS A 52 6.84 -15.52 0.98
CA HIS A 52 7.71 -15.13 -0.14
C HIS A 52 9.20 -15.33 0.15
N PHE A 53 9.64 -15.15 1.39
CA PHE A 53 11.05 -15.21 1.77
C PHE A 53 11.37 -16.42 2.67
N ASP A 54 11.82 -17.52 2.06
CA ASP A 54 12.06 -18.81 2.74
C ASP A 54 13.04 -18.76 3.93
N ASN A 55 13.94 -17.77 3.98
CA ASN A 55 15.00 -17.67 4.98
C ASN A 55 14.77 -16.57 6.03
N LEU A 56 13.60 -15.93 6.02
CA LEU A 56 13.26 -14.84 6.92
C LEU A 56 11.94 -15.15 7.64
N THR A 57 11.76 -14.56 8.81
CA THR A 57 10.50 -14.64 9.56
C THR A 57 10.04 -13.24 9.90
N PHE A 58 8.80 -12.95 9.54
CA PHE A 58 8.13 -11.68 9.72
C PHE A 58 7.00 -11.86 10.74
N PHE A 59 6.71 -10.80 11.48
CA PHE A 59 5.60 -10.81 12.43
C PHE A 59 5.01 -9.42 12.53
N ASP A 60 3.73 -9.35 12.90
CA ASP A 60 3.11 -8.09 13.28
C ASP A 60 3.49 -7.75 14.74
N PRO A 61 4.30 -6.70 14.98
CA PRO A 61 4.71 -6.32 16.33
C PRO A 61 3.55 -5.71 17.14
N LYS A 62 2.38 -5.48 16.53
CA LYS A 62 1.18 -4.92 17.17
C LYS A 62 1.45 -3.60 17.88
N ILE A 63 2.33 -2.76 17.32
CA ILE A 63 2.73 -1.48 17.91
C ILE A 63 1.48 -0.60 18.10
N PRO A 64 1.20 -0.17 19.34
CA PRO A 64 0.14 0.80 19.64
C PRO A 64 0.45 2.17 19.02
N ILE A 65 -0.59 2.92 18.62
CA ILE A 65 -0.41 4.27 18.04
C ILE A 65 0.31 5.21 19.01
N SER A 66 -0.01 5.15 20.30
CA SER A 66 0.65 5.96 21.34
C SER A 66 2.15 5.67 21.44
N VAL A 67 2.55 4.42 21.25
CA VAL A 67 3.96 4.02 21.23
C VAL A 67 4.62 4.52 19.95
N TYR A 68 3.99 4.34 18.78
CA TYR A 68 4.52 4.85 17.51
C TYR A 68 4.74 6.36 17.53
N GLN A 69 3.84 7.12 18.16
CA GLN A 69 3.94 8.57 18.31
C GLN A 69 5.15 9.00 19.16
N SER A 70 5.61 8.14 20.07
CA SER A 70 6.79 8.40 20.92
C SER A 70 8.13 8.09 20.25
N PHE A 71 8.13 7.58 19.01
CA PHE A 71 9.37 7.26 18.30
C PHE A 71 10.18 8.51 17.97
N ASP A 72 11.50 8.42 18.18
CA ASP A 72 12.46 9.51 17.99
C ASP A 72 12.93 9.61 16.54
N PHE A 73 11.97 9.81 15.63
CA PHE A 73 12.25 10.17 14.25
C PHE A 73 11.29 11.25 13.75
N LYS A 74 11.76 12.07 12.81
CA LYS A 74 10.97 13.16 12.24
C LYS A 74 9.76 12.60 11.49
N GLY A 75 8.56 13.05 11.86
CA GLY A 75 7.31 12.62 11.23
C GLY A 75 6.56 11.53 12.00
N SER A 76 7.09 11.04 13.12
CA SER A 76 6.44 9.97 13.91
C SER A 76 5.04 10.37 14.40
N GLN A 77 4.84 11.63 14.78
CA GLN A 77 3.55 12.15 15.24
C GLN A 77 2.53 12.27 14.09
N GLU A 78 2.95 12.75 12.93
CA GLU A 78 2.10 12.86 11.74
C GLU A 78 1.69 11.48 11.23
N LEU A 79 2.62 10.53 11.18
CA LEU A 79 2.34 9.15 10.80
C LEU A 79 1.42 8.44 11.81
N ALA A 80 1.64 8.64 13.12
CA ALA A 80 0.74 8.12 14.14
C ALA A 80 -0.69 8.68 13.96
N SER A 81 -0.82 9.97 13.65
CA SER A 81 -2.09 10.62 13.36
C SER A 81 -2.75 10.06 12.08
N MET A 82 -1.97 9.82 11.03
CA MET A 82 -2.43 9.17 9.80
C MET A 82 -2.95 7.76 10.07
N PHE A 83 -2.24 6.95 10.86
CA PHE A 83 -2.68 5.60 11.23
C PHE A 83 -3.93 5.63 12.13
N ALA A 84 -4.03 6.60 13.04
CA ALA A 84 -5.26 6.83 13.80
C ALA A 84 -6.43 7.15 12.86
N TYR A 85 -6.23 8.02 11.88
CA TYR A 85 -7.25 8.33 10.88
C TYR A 85 -7.67 7.10 10.07
N TYR A 86 -6.73 6.27 9.61
CA TYR A 86 -7.08 5.04 8.88
C TYR A 86 -7.94 4.07 9.70
N GLN A 87 -7.80 4.03 11.03
CA GLN A 87 -8.67 3.24 11.90
C GLN A 87 -10.12 3.76 11.97
N THR A 88 -10.34 5.03 11.62
CA THR A 88 -11.68 5.66 11.62
C THR A 88 -12.41 5.51 10.30
N ILE A 89 -11.73 5.16 9.21
CA ILE A 89 -12.35 5.02 7.89
C ILE A 89 -13.25 3.78 7.90
N LYS A 90 -14.57 4.02 7.78
CA LYS A 90 -15.58 2.94 7.76
C LYS A 90 -15.79 2.37 6.37
N GLU A 91 -15.55 3.17 5.33
CA GLU A 91 -15.81 2.78 3.94
C GLU A 91 -14.49 2.45 3.22
N PRO A 92 -14.29 1.19 2.81
CA PRO A 92 -13.14 0.84 1.99
C PRO A 92 -13.23 1.58 0.64
N TRP A 93 -12.08 2.00 0.14
CA TRP A 93 -11.95 2.54 -1.21
C TRP A 93 -12.28 1.44 -2.25
N PRO A 94 -13.14 1.69 -3.25
CA PRO A 94 -13.54 0.60 -4.14
C PRO A 94 -12.37 0.15 -5.02
N LEU A 95 -11.93 -1.10 -4.89
CA LEU A 95 -10.83 -1.65 -5.72
C LEU A 95 -11.16 -1.59 -7.21
N GLN A 96 -12.46 -1.68 -7.53
CA GLN A 96 -12.98 -1.61 -8.89
C GLN A 96 -12.67 -0.27 -9.56
N VAL A 97 -12.49 0.81 -8.79
CA VAL A 97 -12.12 2.11 -9.36
C VAL A 97 -10.73 2.03 -10.01
N ALA A 98 -9.73 1.56 -9.27
CA ALA A 98 -8.38 1.39 -9.82
C ALA A 98 -8.36 0.36 -10.96
N GLN A 99 -9.03 -0.79 -10.78
CA GLN A 99 -9.11 -1.83 -11.81
C GLN A 99 -9.79 -1.38 -13.10
N SER A 100 -10.81 -0.49 -13.01
CA SER A 100 -11.49 0.07 -14.19
C SER A 100 -10.62 1.06 -14.97
N LEU A 101 -9.67 1.72 -14.30
CA LEU A 101 -8.70 2.61 -14.92
C LEU A 101 -7.53 1.81 -15.48
N TYR A 102 -7.03 0.82 -14.74
CA TYR A 102 -5.92 -0.03 -15.13
C TYR A 102 -6.16 -1.47 -14.63
N CYS A 103 -6.49 -2.38 -15.54
CA CYS A 103 -6.86 -3.75 -15.19
C CYS A 103 -5.70 -4.62 -14.69
N ASN A 104 -4.46 -4.20 -14.96
CA ASN A 104 -3.25 -4.92 -14.56
C ASN A 104 -2.65 -4.38 -13.24
N CYS A 105 -3.47 -3.76 -12.39
CA CYS A 105 -3.06 -3.38 -11.04
C CYS A 105 -2.54 -4.62 -10.29
N ARG A 106 -1.31 -4.55 -9.78
CA ARG A 106 -0.67 -5.64 -9.05
C ARG A 106 -1.28 -5.80 -7.66
N SER A 107 -1.38 -7.07 -7.25
CA SER A 107 -1.57 -7.38 -5.83
C SER A 107 -0.27 -7.12 -5.05
N PHE A 108 -0.34 -7.09 -3.73
CA PHE A 108 0.87 -6.94 -2.90
C PHE A 108 1.85 -8.10 -3.11
N LYS A 109 1.34 -9.32 -3.30
CA LYS A 109 2.15 -10.50 -3.61
C LYS A 109 2.90 -10.34 -4.93
N ASP A 110 2.19 -9.98 -6.00
CA ASP A 110 2.82 -9.78 -7.33
C ASP A 110 3.85 -8.65 -7.28
N TRP A 111 3.53 -7.57 -6.55
CA TRP A 111 4.44 -6.46 -6.36
C TRP A 111 5.75 -6.88 -5.66
N ILE A 112 5.68 -7.69 -4.60
CA ILE A 112 6.88 -8.18 -3.90
C ILE A 112 7.76 -9.00 -4.85
N SER A 113 7.18 -9.96 -5.57
CA SER A 113 7.93 -10.82 -6.50
C SER A 113 8.64 -10.01 -7.58
N GLU A 114 8.01 -8.96 -8.09
CA GLU A 114 8.65 -8.06 -9.05
C GLU A 114 9.75 -7.20 -8.42
N GLN A 115 9.54 -6.65 -7.21
CA GLN A 115 10.56 -5.81 -6.57
C GLN A 115 11.82 -6.58 -6.19
N GLU A 116 11.68 -7.83 -5.75
CA GLU A 116 12.85 -8.68 -5.47
C GLU A 116 13.73 -8.83 -6.73
N SER A 117 13.11 -9.05 -7.89
CA SER A 117 13.84 -9.18 -9.15
C SER A 117 14.65 -7.91 -9.50
N VAL A 118 14.11 -6.73 -9.18
CA VAL A 118 14.75 -5.42 -9.40
C VAL A 118 15.88 -5.18 -8.40
N CYS A 119 15.68 -5.52 -7.13
CA CYS A 119 16.72 -5.41 -6.10
C CYS A 119 17.91 -6.34 -6.41
N ASN A 120 17.64 -7.58 -6.85
CA ASN A 120 18.67 -8.56 -7.20
C ASN A 120 19.42 -8.24 -8.50
N THR A 121 18.85 -7.43 -9.40
CA THR A 121 19.55 -6.95 -10.60
C THR A 121 20.44 -5.74 -10.31
N ASN A 122 20.08 -4.90 -9.33
CA ASN A 122 20.86 -3.71 -8.96
C ASN A 122 22.02 -4.01 -7.99
N THR A 123 22.10 -5.18 -7.38
CA THR A 123 23.26 -5.62 -6.58
C THR A 123 24.51 -5.93 -7.42
N LYS A 124 24.45 -5.83 -8.75
CA LYS A 124 25.65 -5.90 -9.63
C LYS A 124 26.33 -4.55 -9.88
N LEU A 125 25.88 -3.46 -9.24
CA LEU A 125 26.45 -2.13 -9.39
C LEU A 125 26.96 -1.49 -8.08
N CYS A 126 27.14 -2.29 -7.02
CA CYS A 126 27.88 -1.88 -5.82
C CYS A 126 29.17 -2.70 -5.69
#